data_AF-A0A9P9MQU3-F1
#
_entry.id   AF-A0A9P9MQU3-F1
#
_cell.length_a   1.000
_cell.length_b   1.000
_cell.length_c   1.000
_cell.angle_alpha   90.00
_cell.angle_beta   90.00
_cell.angle_gamma   90.00
#
_symmetry.space_group_name_H-M   'P 1'
#
loop_
_entity.id
_entity.type
_entity.pdbx_description
1 polymer ?
#
loop_
_entity_poly.entity_id
_entity_poly.type
_entity_poly.pdbx_seq_one_letter_code
_entity_poly.pdbx_strand_id
1 'polypeptide(L)'
;MVEQGSRQPGTLSRSQTFESSTDGIDRKQLSTAEVKSTDEGVSSTATIPERQQSITEAKAAQFIGGESAQAYNEIDREQHIQSFSGYSRGIPAAGRQASNTSRTFAERYTGNWISEKRNLQKEIDAYKHHLKNAQAHIQHLEGVNDEIETEREQLESDLRRLQKHAFQRFESPDWKPASNAEIRRKLNQLDSEVKAWSKANCMAHFYMLTPTEHPIIYKEVGTALQDFAKLDDEMNLIGVPDDKAWVLLQAFIMHNLYFDIFDHPFFGISSQRVKRADASANEENPGAQSKRSEAPTWDFGLSLQVLYHKFRACNAQEAVAWRVQTLRQLHPVVHDSDPRKAEKTAICRETVKHREEAVISLASGYLNSGIRALLLSPDKQEMKDSLAAIVLKAADLSFSLWTQKIDLLPQSLKHMDEGFAHNHPLMDAHQLHSKHLDDDPANLDCLPILLITHPALVRFGDEEARDFSVRTVLKKAVCWMGQLPECAE
;
A
#
# COMPACT_ATOMS: atom_id res chain seq x y z
N MET A 1 -88.84 4.47 -30.16
CA MET A 1 -88.88 3.52 -31.30
C MET A 1 -87.68 2.61 -31.11
N VAL A 2 -87.83 1.46 -30.42
CA VAL A 2 -88.12 0.10 -30.98
C VAL A 2 -86.96 -0.30 -31.90
N GLU A 3 -86.12 -1.32 -31.67
CA GLU A 3 -86.29 -2.74 -31.29
C GLU A 3 -84.87 -3.29 -30.93
N GLN A 4 -84.58 -3.96 -29.80
CA GLN A 4 -84.69 -5.41 -29.46
C GLN A 4 -83.96 -6.45 -30.34
N GLY A 5 -83.24 -7.37 -29.66
CA GLY A 5 -82.74 -8.67 -30.17
C GLY A 5 -81.52 -9.19 -29.37
N SER A 6 -81.66 -9.73 -28.15
CA SER A 6 -81.88 -11.15 -27.75
C SER A 6 -80.84 -12.16 -28.33
N ARG A 7 -80.00 -12.78 -27.47
CA ARG A 7 -80.09 -14.17 -26.89
C ARG A 7 -79.81 -15.28 -27.94
N GLN A 8 -79.08 -16.38 -27.73
CA GLN A 8 -78.46 -17.06 -26.58
C GLN A 8 -77.59 -18.27 -27.12
N PRO A 9 -77.05 -19.19 -26.29
CA PRO A 9 -75.79 -19.92 -26.49
C PRO A 9 -75.91 -21.37 -27.00
N GLY A 10 -74.76 -22.02 -27.21
CA GLY A 10 -74.63 -23.45 -27.49
C GLY A 10 -73.53 -24.10 -26.63
N THR A 11 -73.94 -25.18 -25.97
CA THR A 11 -73.32 -25.98 -24.91
C THR A 11 -72.68 -27.29 -25.41
N LEU A 12 -71.76 -27.85 -24.60
CA LEU A 12 -71.45 -29.29 -24.40
C LEU A 12 -70.71 -29.99 -25.58
N SER A 13 -69.80 -30.97 -25.41
CA SER A 13 -69.41 -31.82 -24.29
C SER A 13 -68.25 -32.76 -24.69
N ARG A 14 -67.65 -33.41 -23.67
CA ARG A 14 -67.08 -34.78 -23.65
C ARG A 14 -65.60 -34.96 -24.06
N SER A 15 -64.66 -35.16 -23.13
CA SER A 15 -64.30 -36.34 -22.30
C SER A 15 -63.51 -37.43 -23.04
N GLN A 16 -62.32 -37.76 -22.51
CA GLN A 16 -61.75 -39.09 -22.19
C GLN A 16 -60.21 -38.96 -22.13
N THR A 17 -59.52 -39.05 -20.98
CA THR A 17 -59.13 -40.21 -20.13
C THR A 17 -58.05 -41.15 -20.71
N PHE A 18 -56.92 -41.14 -20.00
CA PHE A 18 -56.10 -42.26 -19.48
C PHE A 18 -54.97 -42.94 -20.29
N GLU A 19 -53.95 -43.33 -19.50
CA GLU A 19 -52.81 -44.25 -19.68
C GLU A 19 -51.54 -43.66 -20.32
N SER A 20 -50.46 -43.36 -19.59
CA SER A 20 -49.54 -44.20 -18.80
C SER A 20 -48.76 -45.23 -19.62
N SER A 21 -47.47 -44.99 -19.84
CA SER A 21 -46.49 -46.07 -20.01
C SER A 21 -45.08 -45.59 -19.68
N THR A 22 -44.56 -46.15 -18.60
CA THR A 22 -43.16 -46.22 -18.21
C THR A 22 -42.45 -47.26 -19.07
N ASP A 23 -41.25 -46.94 -19.58
CA ASP A 23 -40.05 -47.78 -19.54
C ASP A 23 -39.04 -47.35 -20.62
N GLY A 24 -37.77 -47.31 -20.23
CA GLY A 24 -36.68 -47.02 -21.16
C GLY A 24 -35.39 -46.59 -20.46
N ILE A 25 -34.96 -47.35 -19.45
CA ILE A 25 -33.59 -47.25 -18.92
C ILE A 25 -32.69 -48.03 -19.88
N ASP A 26 -31.88 -47.32 -20.67
CA ASP A 26 -30.77 -47.92 -21.39
C ASP A 26 -29.44 -47.34 -20.88
N ARG A 27 -28.80 -48.13 -20.02
CA ARG A 27 -27.40 -48.00 -19.61
C ARG A 27 -26.54 -48.48 -20.77
N LYS A 28 -25.77 -47.58 -21.39
CA LYS A 28 -24.55 -47.96 -22.11
C LYS A 28 -23.32 -47.30 -21.52
N GLN A 29 -22.38 -48.18 -21.22
CA GLN A 29 -21.02 -47.96 -20.77
C GLN A 29 -20.20 -47.22 -21.85
N LEU A 30 -19.31 -46.32 -21.43
CA LEU A 30 -18.06 -45.93 -22.09
C LEU A 30 -17.25 -45.14 -21.05
N SER A 31 -16.37 -45.85 -20.35
CA SER A 31 -14.93 -45.92 -20.58
C SER A 31 -14.16 -44.83 -19.83
N THR A 32 -13.59 -45.27 -18.71
CA THR A 32 -12.33 -44.80 -18.14
C THR A 32 -11.33 -44.39 -19.21
N ALA A 33 -10.88 -43.14 -19.15
CA ALA A 33 -9.63 -42.70 -19.75
C ALA A 33 -8.77 -42.10 -18.62
N GLU A 34 -7.83 -42.92 -18.14
CA GLU A 34 -6.62 -42.44 -17.49
C GLU A 34 -5.84 -41.58 -18.50
N VAL A 35 -5.55 -40.33 -18.12
CA VAL A 35 -4.55 -39.53 -18.83
C VAL A 35 -3.31 -39.47 -17.94
N LYS A 36 -2.35 -40.34 -18.25
CA LYS A 36 -0.93 -40.08 -18.05
C LYS A 36 -0.47 -39.10 -19.12
N SER A 37 0.12 -37.98 -18.72
CA SER A 37 1.05 -37.20 -19.55
C SER A 37 2.17 -36.72 -18.62
N THR A 38 3.30 -37.44 -18.56
CA THR A 38 4.52 -37.16 -19.36
C THR A 38 5.03 -35.73 -19.15
N ASP A 39 5.86 -35.68 -18.12
CA ASP A 39 7.07 -34.88 -17.97
C ASP A 39 7.79 -34.64 -19.30
N GLU A 40 7.84 -33.40 -19.77
CA GLU A 40 8.89 -32.90 -20.66
C GLU A 40 9.29 -31.50 -20.18
N GLY A 41 10.53 -31.42 -19.71
CA GLY A 41 11.15 -30.21 -19.22
C GLY A 41 11.52 -29.23 -20.32
N VAL A 42 11.40 -27.95 -20.01
CA VAL A 42 12.22 -26.91 -20.62
C VAL A 42 12.91 -26.15 -19.50
N SER A 43 14.20 -26.49 -19.36
CA SER A 43 15.18 -25.77 -18.58
C SER A 43 15.43 -24.39 -19.21
N SER A 44 15.35 -23.34 -18.41
CA SER A 44 15.96 -22.05 -18.74
C SER A 44 16.71 -21.54 -17.51
N THR A 45 17.98 -21.88 -17.49
CA THR A 45 19.00 -21.38 -16.58
C THR A 45 19.36 -19.95 -16.97
N ALA A 46 18.92 -18.97 -16.17
CA ALA A 46 19.50 -17.64 -16.15
C ALA A 46 20.55 -17.58 -15.04
N THR A 47 21.82 -17.56 -15.44
CA THR A 47 23.00 -17.43 -14.59
C THR A 47 23.12 -16.00 -14.07
N ILE A 48 23.11 -15.81 -12.75
CA ILE A 48 23.53 -14.58 -12.07
C ILE A 48 24.66 -14.97 -11.09
N PRO A 49 25.81 -14.26 -11.08
CA PRO A 49 27.02 -14.73 -10.40
C PRO A 49 26.92 -14.63 -8.88
N GLU A 50 27.30 -15.73 -8.26
CA GLU A 50 27.45 -15.96 -6.83
C GLU A 50 28.70 -15.21 -6.32
N ARG A 51 28.50 -14.15 -5.53
CA ARG A 51 29.58 -13.46 -4.82
C ARG A 51 29.71 -14.07 -3.43
N GLN A 52 30.76 -14.86 -3.25
CA GLN A 52 31.17 -15.45 -1.99
C GLN A 52 31.41 -14.38 -0.92
N GLN A 53 30.71 -14.50 0.21
CA GLN A 53 31.17 -14.01 1.52
C GLN A 53 30.93 -15.11 2.54
N SER A 54 31.94 -15.95 2.72
CA SER A 54 32.15 -16.66 3.98
C SER A 54 33.05 -15.79 4.85
N ILE A 55 32.76 -15.74 6.15
CA ILE A 55 33.69 -15.86 7.29
C ILE A 55 32.89 -15.57 8.58
N THR A 56 32.49 -16.68 9.18
CA THR A 56 32.49 -17.03 10.62
C THR A 56 32.16 -15.96 11.66
N GLU A 57 31.02 -16.17 12.30
CA GLU A 57 30.75 -15.85 13.71
C GLU A 57 31.64 -16.70 14.62
N ALA A 58 32.39 -16.05 15.52
CA ALA A 58 32.81 -16.66 16.79
C ALA A 58 33.22 -15.57 17.80
N LYS A 59 32.53 -15.59 18.95
CA LYS A 59 32.92 -15.08 20.28
C LYS A 59 32.83 -13.58 20.56
N ALA A 60 31.63 -13.15 20.94
CA ALA A 60 31.45 -12.07 21.91
C ALA A 60 31.22 -12.68 23.31
N ALA A 61 32.24 -12.65 24.16
CA ALA A 61 32.08 -12.69 25.62
C ALA A 61 33.37 -12.19 26.28
N GLN A 62 33.18 -11.31 27.27
CA GLN A 62 34.15 -10.85 28.27
C GLN A 62 35.22 -9.86 27.79
N PHE A 63 35.16 -8.60 28.25
CA PHE A 63 36.01 -8.19 29.37
C PHE A 63 35.55 -6.84 29.97
N ILE A 64 35.40 -6.85 31.29
CA ILE A 64 35.34 -5.71 32.19
C ILE A 64 36.78 -5.37 32.58
N GLY A 65 37.13 -4.08 32.53
CA GLY A 65 38.03 -3.45 33.49
C GLY A 65 39.55 -3.53 33.25
N GLY A 66 40.22 -2.48 33.71
CA GLY A 66 41.52 -2.61 34.34
C GLY A 66 42.70 -1.96 33.62
N GLU A 67 43.20 -0.91 34.24
CA GLU A 67 44.50 -0.29 34.02
C GLU A 67 45.67 -1.30 33.99
N SER A 68 46.73 -0.96 33.25
CA SER A 68 48.11 -0.81 33.77
C SER A 68 49.20 -1.25 32.78
N ALA A 69 50.20 -0.38 32.68
CA ALA A 69 51.63 -0.64 32.49
C ALA A 69 52.17 -1.27 31.19
N GLN A 70 52.98 -0.43 30.53
CA GLN A 70 54.37 -0.66 30.12
C GLN A 70 54.70 -1.68 29.01
N ALA A 71 55.74 -1.26 28.25
CA ALA A 71 56.83 -2.05 27.68
C ALA A 71 56.82 -2.30 26.16
N TYR A 72 57.78 -1.59 25.53
CA TYR A 72 58.75 -2.09 24.54
C TYR A 72 58.30 -2.51 23.12
N ASN A 73 58.73 -1.70 22.14
CA ASN A 73 59.73 -2.03 21.08
C ASN A 73 59.41 -1.17 19.84
N GLU A 74 60.23 -0.19 19.44
CA GLU A 74 61.58 -0.33 18.86
C GLU A 74 61.55 -1.00 17.48
N ILE A 75 61.90 -0.25 16.43
CA ILE A 75 62.80 -0.60 15.31
C ILE A 75 62.89 0.58 14.32
N ASP A 76 64.11 1.14 14.26
CA ASP A 76 64.88 1.68 13.15
C ASP A 76 64.30 2.69 12.14
N ARG A 77 64.91 3.89 12.12
CA ARG A 77 66.06 4.11 11.20
C ARG A 77 66.91 5.33 11.53
N GLU A 78 68.22 5.05 11.58
CA GLU A 78 69.39 5.92 11.55
C GLU A 78 69.37 6.87 10.31
N GLN A 79 70.11 7.98 10.17
CA GLN A 79 71.54 8.20 10.36
C GLN A 79 71.90 9.71 10.40
N HIS A 80 73.09 9.98 10.96
CA HIS A 80 74.02 11.08 10.67
C HIS A 80 73.74 12.50 11.20
N ILE A 81 74.22 12.80 12.42
CA ILE A 81 75.06 14.00 12.67
C ILE A 81 76.19 13.62 13.64
N GLN A 82 77.43 13.76 13.18
CA GLN A 82 78.66 13.54 13.94
C GLN A 82 78.84 14.64 15.00
N SER A 83 79.09 14.22 16.23
CA SER A 83 79.51 15.04 17.36
C SER A 83 81.02 15.28 17.30
N PHE A 84 81.41 16.55 17.38
CA PHE A 84 82.81 17.00 17.43
C PHE A 84 83.22 17.18 18.90
N SER A 85 84.15 16.36 19.39
CA SER A 85 84.73 16.49 20.74
C SER A 85 86.17 15.98 20.76
N GLY A 86 87.07 16.84 21.26
CA GLY A 86 88.17 16.43 22.14
C GLY A 86 89.48 15.98 21.49
N TYR A 87 90.42 16.91 21.32
CA TYR A 87 91.85 16.60 21.45
C TYR A 87 92.59 17.70 22.23
N SER A 88 93.13 17.30 23.38
CA SER A 88 94.18 17.99 24.13
C SER A 88 95.46 17.16 24.06
N ARG A 89 96.56 17.77 23.60
CA ARG A 89 97.92 17.77 24.22
C ARG A 89 99.02 17.95 23.17
N GLY A 90 100.02 18.75 23.54
CA GLY A 90 101.40 18.60 23.05
C GLY A 90 102.14 19.91 22.84
N ILE A 91 102.75 20.45 23.91
CA ILE A 91 103.84 21.44 23.83
C ILE A 91 105.12 20.70 23.36
N PRO A 92 105.94 21.29 22.47
CA PRO A 92 107.33 21.52 22.86
C PRO A 92 107.87 22.91 22.46
N ALA A 93 108.96 23.25 23.13
CA ALA A 93 109.56 24.57 23.23
C ALA A 93 110.61 24.90 22.15
N ALA A 94 110.90 26.20 22.10
CA ALA A 94 112.14 26.86 21.67
C ALA A 94 112.38 27.09 20.16
N GLY A 95 112.75 28.33 19.83
CA GLY A 95 113.50 28.64 18.61
C GLY A 95 113.17 29.99 17.98
N ARG A 96 114.02 30.97 18.24
CA ARG A 96 114.07 32.31 17.61
C ARG A 96 113.93 32.25 16.08
N GLN A 97 113.20 33.19 15.48
CA GLN A 97 113.78 34.29 14.68
C GLN A 97 112.66 35.12 14.01
N ALA A 98 112.89 36.42 14.01
CA ALA A 98 112.01 37.44 13.46
C ALA A 98 111.90 37.36 11.93
N SER A 99 110.72 37.65 11.38
CA SER A 99 110.57 38.61 10.28
C SER A 99 109.09 38.82 9.89
N ASN A 100 108.66 40.07 10.03
CA ASN A 100 107.81 40.84 9.13
C ASN A 100 106.93 40.09 8.10
N THR A 101 105.76 39.58 8.51
CA THR A 101 104.60 39.39 7.61
C THR A 101 103.27 39.41 8.39
N SER A 102 103.12 40.33 9.36
CA SER A 102 101.99 40.32 10.30
C SER A 102 100.75 41.12 9.85
N ARG A 103 100.62 41.45 8.55
CA ARG A 103 99.52 42.30 8.05
C ARG A 103 98.55 41.63 7.07
N THR A 104 98.82 40.41 6.59
CA THR A 104 97.97 39.72 5.59
C THR A 104 97.25 38.46 6.10
N PHE A 105 97.51 38.02 7.34
CA PHE A 105 96.87 36.81 7.91
C PHE A 105 95.56 37.10 8.67
N ALA A 106 95.42 38.28 9.28
CA ALA A 106 94.20 38.69 9.99
C ALA A 106 93.02 39.02 9.03
N GLU A 107 93.31 39.39 7.77
CA GLU A 107 92.29 39.69 6.75
C GLU A 107 91.67 38.42 6.13
N ARG A 108 92.40 37.29 6.07
CA ARG A 108 91.84 36.02 5.56
C ARG A 108 90.92 35.30 6.56
N TYR A 109 91.21 35.37 7.86
CA TYR A 109 90.35 34.76 8.88
C TYR A 109 89.04 35.53 9.11
N THR A 110 89.08 36.86 9.00
CA THR A 110 87.88 37.71 9.14
C THR A 110 86.95 37.58 7.94
N GLY A 111 87.47 37.47 6.71
CA GLY A 111 86.65 37.23 5.51
C GLY A 111 85.95 35.87 5.48
N ASN A 112 86.62 34.81 5.97
CA ASN A 112 86.04 33.47 6.03
C ASN A 112 84.92 33.38 7.07
N TRP A 113 85.14 33.95 8.26
CA TRP A 113 84.14 34.01 9.34
C TRP A 113 82.88 34.79 8.94
N ILE A 114 83.02 35.91 8.23
CA ILE A 114 81.88 36.70 7.75
C ILE A 114 81.06 35.90 6.72
N SER A 115 81.73 35.14 5.86
CA SER A 115 81.09 34.31 4.83
C SER A 115 80.36 33.12 5.47
N GLU A 116 80.97 32.46 6.46
CA GLU A 116 80.39 31.35 7.22
C GLU A 116 79.19 31.80 8.06
N LYS A 117 79.31 32.93 8.78
CA LYS A 117 78.18 33.53 9.51
C LYS A 117 77.01 33.87 8.57
N ARG A 118 77.30 34.38 7.36
CA ARG A 118 76.27 34.69 6.36
C ARG A 118 75.61 33.42 5.80
N ASN A 119 76.36 32.33 5.62
CA ASN A 119 75.81 31.04 5.19
C ASN A 119 74.93 30.41 6.27
N LEU A 120 75.41 30.37 7.53
CA LEU A 120 74.61 29.90 8.67
C LEU A 120 73.34 30.74 8.85
N GLN A 121 73.42 32.05 8.65
CA GLN A 121 72.23 32.92 8.72
C GLN A 121 71.21 32.57 7.62
N LYS A 122 71.68 32.34 6.38
CA LYS A 122 70.80 31.89 5.28
C LYS A 122 70.15 30.55 5.59
N GLU A 123 70.89 29.63 6.21
CA GLU A 123 70.40 28.31 6.57
C GLU A 123 69.35 28.39 7.70
N ILE A 124 69.60 29.22 8.72
CA ILE A 124 68.63 29.54 9.79
C ILE A 124 67.36 30.14 9.18
N ASP A 125 67.49 31.06 8.22
CA ASP A 125 66.35 31.69 7.58
C ASP A 125 65.57 30.70 6.70
N ALA A 126 66.25 29.77 6.03
CA ALA A 126 65.63 28.68 5.29
C ALA A 126 64.86 27.72 6.23
N TYR A 127 65.46 27.31 7.35
CA TYR A 127 64.77 26.47 8.35
C TYR A 127 63.57 27.18 8.96
N LYS A 128 63.67 28.48 9.25
CA LYS A 128 62.52 29.28 9.71
C LYS A 128 61.40 29.32 8.67
N HIS A 129 61.76 29.44 7.39
CA HIS A 129 60.77 29.42 6.31
C HIS A 129 60.09 28.04 6.20
N HIS A 130 60.86 26.94 6.26
CA HIS A 130 60.32 25.59 6.29
C HIS A 130 59.41 25.34 7.49
N LEU A 131 59.81 25.79 8.69
CA LEU A 131 59.00 25.65 9.91
C LEU A 131 57.68 26.40 9.77
N LYS A 132 57.70 27.61 9.21
CA LYS A 132 56.49 28.40 8.96
C LYS A 132 55.55 27.73 7.94
N ASN A 133 56.11 27.15 6.87
CA ASN A 133 55.33 26.44 5.87
C ASN A 133 54.73 25.14 6.45
N ALA A 134 55.49 24.40 7.26
CA ALA A 134 55.01 23.21 7.94
C ALA A 134 53.88 23.55 8.95
N GLN A 135 54.03 24.64 9.71
CA GLN A 135 52.98 25.13 10.61
C GLN A 135 51.70 25.52 9.85
N ALA A 136 51.83 26.21 8.72
CA ALA A 136 50.68 26.54 7.88
C ALA A 136 50.00 25.28 7.31
N HIS A 137 50.78 24.26 6.95
CA HIS A 137 50.23 22.99 6.46
C HIS A 137 49.52 22.20 7.57
N ILE A 138 50.08 22.17 8.79
CA ILE A 138 49.44 21.55 9.96
C ILE A 138 48.10 22.25 10.25
N GLN A 139 48.08 23.58 10.30
CA GLN A 139 46.85 24.34 10.52
C GLN A 139 45.80 24.08 9.43
N HIS A 140 46.24 23.91 8.18
CA HIS A 140 45.33 23.56 7.10
C HIS A 140 44.74 22.16 7.26
N LEU A 141 45.56 21.17 7.61
CA LEU A 141 45.11 19.79 7.85
C LEU A 141 44.19 19.69 9.08
N GLU A 142 44.48 20.44 10.14
CA GLU A 142 43.59 20.56 11.31
C GLU A 142 42.23 21.11 10.90
N GLY A 143 42.19 22.17 10.09
CA GLY A 143 40.93 22.71 9.57
C GLY A 143 40.14 21.71 8.69
N VAL A 144 40.83 20.93 7.85
CA VAL A 144 40.17 19.88 7.04
C VAL A 144 39.66 18.73 7.92
N ASN A 145 40.40 18.35 8.97
CA ASN A 145 39.93 17.33 9.90
C ASN A 145 38.68 17.80 10.66
N ASP A 146 38.64 19.06 11.11
CA ASP A 146 37.46 19.63 11.77
C ASP A 146 36.24 19.62 10.83
N GLU A 147 36.42 19.98 9.55
CA GLU A 147 35.36 19.90 8.54
C GLU A 147 34.84 18.47 8.37
N ILE A 148 35.73 17.48 8.23
CA ILE A 148 35.37 16.07 8.11
C ILE A 148 34.64 15.56 9.35
N GLU A 149 35.07 15.96 10.55
CA GLU A 149 34.41 15.58 11.79
C GLU A 149 32.99 16.16 11.87
N THR A 150 32.80 17.42 11.49
CA THR A 150 31.45 18.03 11.45
C THR A 150 30.52 17.34 10.45
N GLU A 151 31.01 16.98 9.25
CA GLU A 151 30.22 16.25 8.26
C GLU A 151 29.84 14.85 8.76
N ARG A 152 30.78 14.16 9.42
CA ARG A 152 30.52 12.86 10.02
C ARG A 152 29.45 12.94 11.12
N GLU A 153 29.53 13.93 12.01
CA GLU A 153 28.52 14.15 13.05
C GLU A 153 27.13 14.41 12.44
N GLN A 154 27.08 15.19 11.36
CA GLN A 154 25.85 15.47 10.63
C GLN A 154 25.24 14.19 10.03
N LEU A 155 26.06 13.36 9.38
CA LEU A 155 25.63 12.09 8.81
C LEU A 155 25.20 11.09 9.88
N GLU A 156 25.90 11.02 11.02
CA GLU A 156 25.49 10.17 12.15
C GLU A 156 24.16 10.63 12.75
N SER A 157 23.95 11.94 12.87
CA SER A 157 22.68 12.53 13.30
C SER A 157 21.54 12.17 12.34
N ASP A 158 21.78 12.28 11.04
CA ASP A 158 20.82 11.91 10.00
C ASP A 158 20.51 10.42 10.01
N LEU A 159 21.52 9.56 10.19
CA LEU A 159 21.34 8.12 10.33
C LEU A 159 20.49 7.79 11.58
N ARG A 160 20.78 8.40 12.73
CA ARG A 160 19.97 8.21 13.95
C ARG A 160 18.54 8.69 13.76
N ARG A 161 18.34 9.80 13.05
CA ARG A 161 17.01 10.31 12.69
C ARG A 161 16.26 9.33 11.80
N LEU A 162 16.90 8.79 10.77
CA LEU A 162 16.37 7.76 9.87
C LEU A 162 16.04 6.46 10.61
N GLN A 163 16.94 5.98 11.46
CA GLN A 163 16.73 4.78 12.28
C GLN A 163 15.58 4.98 13.26
N LYS A 164 15.53 6.11 13.98
CA LYS A 164 14.42 6.43 14.88
C LYS A 164 13.09 6.47 14.12
N HIS A 165 13.06 7.07 12.93
CA HIS A 165 11.90 7.06 12.05
C HIS A 165 11.51 5.63 11.65
N ALA A 166 12.48 4.82 11.22
CA ALA A 166 12.25 3.43 10.85
C ALA A 166 11.70 2.62 12.04
N PHE A 167 12.25 2.75 13.23
CA PHE A 167 11.78 2.03 14.42
C PHE A 167 10.42 2.52 14.93
N GLN A 168 10.12 3.82 14.83
CA GLN A 168 8.77 4.33 15.10
C GLN A 168 7.74 3.82 14.07
N ARG A 169 8.15 3.54 12.83
CA ARG A 169 7.32 2.83 11.84
C ARG A 169 7.07 1.36 12.22
N PHE A 170 7.94 0.76 13.04
CA PHE A 170 7.85 -0.63 13.51
C PHE A 170 7.36 -0.77 14.95
N GLU A 171 6.44 0.08 15.43
CA GLU A 171 5.83 -0.05 16.78
C GLU A 171 5.25 -1.46 17.06
N SER A 172 5.07 -2.30 16.03
CA SER A 172 5.17 -3.75 16.18
C SER A 172 5.80 -4.34 14.91
N PRO A 173 6.93 -5.08 14.99
CA PRO A 173 7.59 -5.70 13.83
C PRO A 173 6.66 -6.65 13.06
N ASP A 174 5.61 -7.12 13.72
CA ASP A 174 4.63 -8.06 13.17
C ASP A 174 3.64 -7.39 12.20
N TRP A 175 3.52 -6.06 12.22
CA TRP A 175 2.55 -5.30 11.42
C TRP A 175 3.23 -4.43 10.38
N LYS A 176 3.98 -5.06 9.48
CA LYS A 176 4.60 -4.37 8.35
C LYS A 176 3.53 -3.94 7.34
N PRO A 177 3.36 -2.62 7.06
CA PRO A 177 2.43 -2.16 6.04
C PRO A 177 2.78 -2.74 4.68
N ALA A 178 1.75 -3.11 3.90
CA ALA A 178 1.95 -3.47 2.51
C ALA A 178 2.45 -2.25 1.72
N SER A 179 3.34 -2.48 0.74
CA SER A 179 3.82 -1.38 -0.10
C SER A 179 2.68 -0.81 -0.96
N ASN A 180 2.75 0.47 -1.32
CA ASN A 180 1.78 1.09 -2.22
C ASN A 180 1.66 0.35 -3.56
N ALA A 181 2.76 -0.23 -4.07
CA ALA A 181 2.77 -1.03 -5.28
C ALA A 181 1.98 -2.34 -5.13
N GLU A 182 2.12 -3.03 -3.99
CA GLU A 182 1.36 -4.24 -3.70
C GLU A 182 -0.14 -3.93 -3.53
N ILE A 183 -0.47 -2.84 -2.85
CA ILE A 183 -1.86 -2.39 -2.67
C ILE A 183 -2.49 -2.09 -4.05
N ARG A 184 -1.81 -1.31 -4.90
CA ARG A 184 -2.23 -1.03 -6.29
C ARG A 184 -2.49 -2.32 -7.07
N ARG A 185 -1.59 -3.31 -6.96
CA ARG A 185 -1.74 -4.61 -7.61
C ARG A 185 -2.99 -5.34 -7.14
N LYS A 186 -3.24 -5.41 -5.82
CA LYS A 186 -4.44 -6.07 -5.26
C LYS A 186 -5.73 -5.37 -5.67
N LEU A 187 -5.74 -4.03 -5.71
CA LEU A 187 -6.90 -3.25 -6.19
C LEU A 187 -7.17 -3.50 -7.69
N ASN A 188 -6.13 -3.56 -8.52
CA ASN A 188 -6.27 -3.90 -9.94
C ASN A 188 -6.74 -5.34 -10.17
N GLN A 189 -6.32 -6.26 -9.31
CA GLN A 189 -6.81 -7.64 -9.34
C GLN A 189 -8.30 -7.68 -8.99
N LEU A 190 -8.73 -6.99 -7.93
CA LEU A 190 -10.13 -6.91 -7.54
C LEU A 190 -11.01 -6.34 -8.68
N ASP A 191 -10.57 -5.25 -9.31
CA ASP A 191 -11.21 -4.64 -10.48
C ASP A 191 -11.38 -5.65 -11.64
N SER A 192 -10.32 -6.40 -11.94
CA SER A 192 -10.33 -7.42 -13.00
C SER A 192 -11.27 -8.58 -12.68
N GLU A 193 -11.32 -9.03 -11.42
CA GLU A 193 -12.20 -10.09 -10.96
C GLU A 193 -13.67 -9.66 -10.99
N VAL A 194 -14.00 -8.45 -10.53
CA VAL A 194 -15.35 -7.89 -10.61
C VAL A 194 -15.78 -7.77 -12.06
N LYS A 195 -14.93 -7.22 -12.94
CA LYS A 195 -15.21 -7.11 -14.37
C LYS A 195 -15.49 -8.48 -15.01
N ALA A 196 -14.67 -9.48 -14.71
CA ALA A 196 -14.86 -10.84 -15.24
C ALA A 196 -16.18 -11.45 -14.74
N TRP A 197 -16.47 -11.28 -13.44
CA TRP A 197 -17.72 -11.73 -12.84
C TRP A 197 -18.93 -11.04 -13.45
N SER A 198 -18.89 -9.72 -13.64
CA SER A 198 -19.98 -8.94 -14.24
C SER A 198 -20.25 -9.39 -15.67
N LYS A 199 -19.22 -9.66 -16.48
CA LYS A 199 -19.40 -10.19 -17.85
C LYS A 199 -20.03 -11.58 -17.87
N ALA A 200 -19.67 -12.46 -16.94
CA ALA A 200 -20.19 -13.82 -16.89
C ALA A 200 -21.65 -13.91 -16.40
N ASN A 201 -22.07 -12.96 -15.56
CA ASN A 201 -23.34 -13.02 -14.85
C ASN A 201 -24.37 -11.97 -15.31
N CYS A 202 -23.97 -11.00 -16.15
CA CYS A 202 -24.87 -9.99 -16.70
C CYS A 202 -25.58 -10.47 -17.96
N MET A 203 -26.80 -9.98 -18.19
CA MET A 203 -27.53 -10.20 -19.44
C MET A 203 -26.73 -9.69 -20.65
N ALA A 204 -26.82 -10.41 -21.77
CA ALA A 204 -26.06 -10.09 -22.97
C ALA A 204 -26.52 -8.78 -23.65
N HIS A 205 -27.82 -8.47 -23.56
CA HIS A 205 -28.40 -7.32 -24.24
C HIS A 205 -29.41 -6.57 -23.37
N PHE A 206 -29.26 -5.24 -23.35
CA PHE A 206 -30.06 -4.32 -22.53
C PHE A 206 -31.46 -4.06 -23.10
N TYR A 207 -31.70 -4.27 -24.40
CA TYR A 207 -32.99 -4.03 -25.06
C TYR A 207 -34.16 -4.83 -24.44
N MET A 208 -33.90 -5.88 -23.65
CA MET A 208 -34.95 -6.61 -22.92
C MET A 208 -35.55 -5.80 -21.76
N LEU A 209 -34.93 -4.68 -21.38
CA LEU A 209 -35.39 -3.76 -20.35
C LEU A 209 -35.71 -2.41 -20.99
N THR A 210 -36.75 -2.34 -21.83
CA THR A 210 -37.16 -1.04 -22.37
C THR A 210 -37.87 -0.21 -21.28
N PRO A 211 -37.65 1.12 -21.21
CA PRO A 211 -38.39 1.99 -20.28
C PRO A 211 -39.91 1.89 -20.45
N THR A 212 -40.37 1.59 -21.67
CA THR A 212 -41.78 1.45 -22.02
C THR A 212 -42.40 0.13 -21.57
N GLU A 213 -41.68 -0.99 -21.67
CA GLU A 213 -42.21 -2.31 -21.32
C GLU A 213 -41.97 -2.65 -19.84
N HIS A 214 -40.88 -2.12 -19.26
CA HIS A 214 -40.44 -2.43 -17.91
C HIS A 214 -40.10 -1.17 -17.07
N PRO A 215 -41.02 -0.19 -16.95
CA PRO A 215 -40.74 1.11 -16.32
C PRO A 215 -40.31 0.99 -14.85
N ILE A 216 -40.85 0.02 -14.10
CA ILE A 216 -40.52 -0.18 -12.68
C ILE A 216 -39.08 -0.67 -12.55
N ILE A 217 -38.72 -1.70 -13.31
CA ILE A 217 -37.38 -2.28 -13.30
C ILE A 217 -36.35 -1.24 -13.74
N TYR A 218 -36.67 -0.49 -14.78
CA TYR A 218 -35.81 0.57 -15.29
C TYR A 218 -35.55 1.65 -14.23
N LYS A 219 -36.60 2.08 -13.53
CA LYS A 219 -36.49 3.04 -12.42
C LYS A 219 -35.67 2.49 -11.25
N GLU A 220 -35.82 1.21 -10.91
CA GLU A 220 -35.04 0.57 -9.85
C GLU A 220 -33.55 0.51 -10.21
N VAL A 221 -33.22 0.17 -11.46
CA VAL A 221 -31.85 0.21 -11.97
C VAL A 221 -31.32 1.65 -11.95
N GLY A 222 -32.07 2.63 -12.45
CA GLY A 222 -31.66 4.04 -12.43
C GLY A 222 -31.39 4.54 -11.01
N THR A 223 -32.29 4.24 -10.07
CA THR A 223 -32.11 4.61 -8.65
C THR A 223 -30.85 3.97 -8.05
N ALA A 224 -30.54 2.72 -8.42
CA ALA A 224 -29.34 2.02 -7.96
C ALA A 224 -28.03 2.58 -8.55
N LEU A 225 -28.09 3.29 -9.68
CA LEU A 225 -26.93 3.81 -10.41
C LEU A 225 -26.65 5.31 -10.16
N GLN A 226 -27.60 6.05 -9.59
CA GLN A 226 -27.60 7.52 -9.48
C GLN A 226 -26.32 8.14 -8.87
N ASP A 227 -25.60 7.41 -8.02
CA ASP A 227 -24.43 7.93 -7.30
C ASP A 227 -23.12 7.85 -8.10
N PHE A 228 -23.14 7.16 -9.24
CA PHE A 228 -21.95 6.91 -10.06
C PHE A 228 -22.21 6.87 -11.57
N ALA A 229 -23.47 7.01 -12.00
CA ALA A 229 -23.87 7.24 -13.38
C ALA A 229 -24.58 8.59 -13.51
N LYS A 230 -24.29 9.35 -14.56
CA LYS A 230 -25.16 10.44 -15.02
C LYS A 230 -26.29 9.81 -15.82
N LEU A 231 -27.48 9.87 -15.25
CA LEU A 231 -28.71 9.51 -15.94
C LEU A 231 -29.33 10.79 -16.50
N ASP A 232 -30.03 10.71 -17.62
CA ASP A 232 -30.79 11.86 -18.12
C ASP A 232 -32.04 12.14 -17.25
N ASP A 233 -32.80 13.17 -17.59
CA ASP A 233 -34.01 13.60 -16.86
C ASP A 233 -35.10 12.50 -16.77
N GLU A 234 -35.07 11.52 -17.67
CA GLU A 234 -35.98 10.38 -17.70
C GLU A 234 -35.40 9.12 -17.04
N MET A 235 -34.23 9.23 -16.40
CA MET A 235 -33.43 8.13 -15.87
C MET A 235 -32.89 7.17 -16.94
N ASN A 236 -32.90 7.59 -18.21
CA ASN A 236 -32.41 6.79 -19.30
C ASN A 236 -30.88 6.69 -19.27
N LEU A 237 -30.39 5.45 -19.46
CA LEU A 237 -29.00 5.08 -19.62
C LEU A 237 -28.50 5.39 -21.04
N ILE A 238 -28.88 6.56 -21.59
CA ILE A 238 -28.53 6.97 -22.94
C ILE A 238 -27.00 6.98 -23.07
N GLY A 239 -26.50 6.33 -24.12
CA GLY A 239 -25.06 6.23 -24.39
C GLY A 239 -24.39 4.96 -23.87
N VAL A 240 -25.12 4.07 -23.20
CA VAL A 240 -24.67 2.70 -22.90
C VAL A 240 -25.09 1.78 -24.05
N PRO A 241 -24.16 1.17 -24.81
CA PRO A 241 -24.54 0.21 -25.84
C PRO A 241 -25.22 -1.02 -25.24
N ASP A 242 -26.16 -1.60 -25.98
CA ASP A 242 -26.95 -2.75 -25.53
C ASP A 242 -26.10 -3.94 -25.09
N ASP A 243 -24.95 -4.16 -25.74
CA ASP A 243 -24.02 -5.26 -25.44
C ASP A 243 -23.05 -4.97 -24.29
N LYS A 244 -23.17 -3.81 -23.62
CA LYS A 244 -22.29 -3.35 -22.53
C LYS A 244 -22.99 -3.22 -21.19
N ALA A 245 -24.14 -3.87 -20.97
CA ALA A 245 -24.85 -3.87 -19.69
C ALA A 245 -23.96 -4.30 -18.50
N TRP A 246 -22.98 -5.19 -18.74
CA TRP A 246 -22.01 -5.63 -17.72
C TRP A 246 -21.18 -4.48 -17.12
N VAL A 247 -21.01 -3.37 -17.84
CA VAL A 247 -20.27 -2.19 -17.36
C VAL A 247 -21.03 -1.51 -16.21
N LEU A 248 -22.36 -1.46 -16.29
CA LEU A 248 -23.22 -0.94 -15.22
C LEU A 248 -23.16 -1.83 -13.99
N LEU A 249 -23.20 -3.16 -14.20
CA LEU A 249 -23.07 -4.12 -13.11
C LEU A 249 -21.69 -4.04 -12.43
N GLN A 250 -20.60 -3.88 -13.21
CA GLN A 250 -19.27 -3.65 -12.66
C GLN A 250 -19.24 -2.36 -11.84
N ALA A 251 -19.75 -1.26 -12.38
CA ALA A 251 -19.78 0.03 -11.72
C ALA A 251 -20.52 -0.03 -10.38
N PHE A 252 -21.69 -0.68 -10.36
CA PHE A 252 -22.47 -0.87 -9.14
C PHE A 252 -21.70 -1.65 -8.08
N ILE A 253 -21.13 -2.81 -8.44
CA ILE A 253 -20.41 -3.64 -7.48
C ILE A 253 -19.19 -2.88 -6.95
N MET A 254 -18.39 -2.27 -7.84
CA MET A 254 -17.21 -1.51 -7.44
C MET A 254 -17.55 -0.32 -6.56
N HIS A 255 -18.63 0.41 -6.86
CA HIS A 255 -19.11 1.51 -6.04
C HIS A 255 -19.44 1.02 -4.62
N ASN A 256 -20.33 0.03 -4.50
CA ASN A 256 -20.73 -0.45 -3.18
C ASN A 256 -19.58 -1.11 -2.41
N LEU A 257 -18.68 -1.86 -3.06
CA LEU A 257 -17.46 -2.34 -2.39
C LEU A 257 -16.65 -1.19 -1.77
N TYR A 258 -16.52 -0.07 -2.48
CA TYR A 258 -15.74 1.06 -2.01
C TYR A 258 -16.42 1.78 -0.85
N PHE A 259 -17.71 2.06 -0.95
CA PHE A 259 -18.43 2.83 0.06
C PHE A 259 -18.90 1.97 1.24
N ASP A 260 -19.28 0.71 1.04
CA ASP A 260 -19.76 -0.16 2.13
C ASP A 260 -18.61 -0.87 2.87
N ILE A 261 -17.43 -1.01 2.25
CA ILE A 261 -16.29 -1.75 2.82
C ILE A 261 -15.05 -0.87 2.99
N PHE A 262 -14.60 -0.18 1.94
CA PHE A 262 -13.37 0.63 2.02
C PHE A 262 -13.55 1.93 2.81
N ASP A 263 -14.76 2.50 2.89
CA ASP A 263 -15.05 3.69 3.72
C ASP A 263 -15.33 3.36 5.20
N HIS A 264 -15.47 2.07 5.52
CA HIS A 264 -15.93 1.60 6.83
C HIS A 264 -14.88 0.73 7.52
N PRO A 265 -13.93 1.31 8.28
CA PRO A 265 -12.87 0.57 8.98
C PRO A 265 -13.36 -0.56 9.88
N PHE A 266 -14.58 -0.46 10.41
CA PHE A 266 -15.16 -1.45 11.32
C PHE A 266 -16.15 -2.40 10.63
N PHE A 267 -16.14 -2.45 9.29
CA PHE A 267 -16.95 -3.40 8.52
C PHE A 267 -16.73 -4.84 9.01
N GLY A 268 -17.83 -5.54 9.29
CA GLY A 268 -17.80 -6.95 9.68
C GLY A 268 -17.36 -7.21 11.13
N ILE A 269 -17.27 -6.20 11.99
CA ILE A 269 -16.98 -6.38 13.41
C ILE A 269 -18.30 -6.53 14.18
N SER A 270 -18.61 -7.78 14.56
CA SER A 270 -19.81 -8.16 15.31
C SER A 270 -21.14 -7.89 14.60
N SER A 271 -21.50 -8.80 13.68
CA SER A 271 -22.89 -8.91 13.18
C SER A 271 -23.83 -9.57 14.19
N GLN A 272 -23.27 -10.09 15.30
CA GLN A 272 -24.08 -10.72 16.33
C GLN A 272 -24.97 -9.67 16.95
N ARG A 273 -26.26 -9.79 16.61
CA ARG A 273 -27.37 -9.30 17.43
C ARG A 273 -27.01 -9.70 18.85
N VAL A 274 -26.56 -8.76 19.68
CA VAL A 274 -26.38 -9.00 21.11
C VAL A 274 -27.79 -9.33 21.60
N LYS A 275 -28.13 -10.61 21.60
CA LYS A 275 -29.30 -11.12 22.29
C LYS A 275 -28.98 -10.75 23.72
N ARG A 276 -29.62 -9.68 24.19
CA ARG A 276 -29.54 -9.22 25.58
C ARG A 276 -29.70 -10.47 26.43
N ALA A 277 -28.59 -10.95 27.01
CA ALA A 277 -28.62 -12.13 27.86
C ALA A 277 -29.68 -11.84 28.91
N ASP A 278 -30.74 -12.64 28.90
CA ASP A 278 -32.00 -12.32 29.52
C ASP A 278 -31.77 -11.82 30.95
N ALA A 279 -32.05 -10.53 31.15
CA ALA A 279 -32.47 -10.05 32.43
C ALA A 279 -33.76 -10.83 32.75
N SER A 280 -33.70 -11.60 33.83
CA SER A 280 -34.76 -12.40 34.46
C SER A 280 -35.38 -13.52 33.62
N ALA A 281 -34.77 -14.71 33.76
CA ALA A 281 -35.54 -15.89 34.07
C ALA A 281 -36.41 -15.60 35.31
N ASN A 282 -37.67 -15.25 35.09
CA ASN A 282 -38.82 -15.46 35.97
C ASN A 282 -39.99 -14.62 35.44
N GLU A 283 -40.87 -15.26 34.67
CA GLU A 283 -42.33 -15.16 34.84
C GLU A 283 -42.98 -16.06 33.79
N GLU A 284 -43.36 -17.25 34.25
CA GLU A 284 -44.28 -18.15 33.56
C GLU A 284 -45.64 -17.45 33.46
N ASN A 285 -45.92 -16.80 32.33
CA ASN A 285 -47.27 -16.34 32.03
C ASN A 285 -47.68 -16.80 30.62
N PRO A 286 -48.27 -18.01 30.48
CA PRO A 286 -48.71 -18.56 29.22
C PRO A 286 -50.08 -17.97 28.85
N GLY A 287 -50.09 -16.75 28.30
CA GLY A 287 -51.37 -16.15 27.88
C GLY A 287 -51.31 -14.85 27.10
N ALA A 288 -50.21 -14.10 27.12
CA ALA A 288 -50.12 -12.83 26.42
C ALA A 288 -49.34 -13.00 25.11
N GLN A 289 -50.05 -12.98 23.97
CA GLN A 289 -49.49 -12.70 22.65
C GLN A 289 -48.94 -11.26 22.65
N SER A 290 -47.78 -11.07 23.27
CA SER A 290 -47.08 -9.81 23.29
C SER A 290 -46.49 -9.57 21.90
N LYS A 291 -46.94 -8.50 21.25
CA LYS A 291 -46.25 -7.85 20.13
C LYS A 291 -44.82 -7.60 20.60
N ARG A 292 -43.92 -8.54 20.30
CA ARG A 292 -42.51 -8.48 20.67
C ARG A 292 -41.91 -7.33 19.89
N SER A 293 -41.93 -6.15 20.50
CA SER A 293 -41.25 -4.96 20.02
C SER A 293 -39.81 -5.38 19.77
N GLU A 294 -39.40 -5.42 18.50
CA GLU A 294 -38.04 -5.69 18.09
C GLU A 294 -37.18 -4.61 18.72
N ALA A 295 -36.54 -4.93 19.85
CA ALA A 295 -35.61 -4.01 20.49
C ALA A 295 -34.56 -3.60 19.44
N PRO A 296 -34.20 -2.32 19.37
CA PRO A 296 -33.25 -1.82 18.38
C PRO A 296 -31.97 -2.65 18.51
N THR A 297 -31.68 -3.40 17.45
CA THR A 297 -30.53 -4.28 17.39
C THR A 297 -29.33 -3.38 17.09
N TRP A 298 -28.52 -3.10 18.10
CA TRP A 298 -27.35 -2.25 17.93
C TRP A 298 -26.29 -3.01 17.13
N ASP A 299 -25.96 -2.51 15.95
CA ASP A 299 -24.77 -2.94 15.22
C ASP A 299 -23.54 -2.31 15.91
N PHE A 300 -22.71 -3.17 16.49
CA PHE A 300 -21.53 -2.75 17.23
C PHE A 300 -20.48 -2.14 16.30
N GLY A 301 -20.30 -2.68 15.10
CA GLY A 301 -19.40 -2.13 14.07
C GLY A 301 -19.82 -0.72 13.68
N LEU A 302 -21.13 -0.49 13.46
CA LEU A 302 -21.66 0.84 13.18
C LEU A 302 -21.43 1.82 14.35
N SER A 303 -21.55 1.34 15.59
CA SER A 303 -21.30 2.15 16.78
C SER A 303 -19.83 2.59 16.88
N LEU A 304 -18.89 1.70 16.56
CA LEU A 304 -17.46 2.03 16.46
C LEU A 304 -17.17 3.02 15.33
N GLN A 305 -17.85 2.87 14.18
CA GLN A 305 -17.74 3.79 13.05
C GLN A 305 -18.18 5.21 13.44
N VAL A 306 -19.34 5.34 14.10
CA VAL A 306 -19.84 6.65 14.58
C VAL A 306 -18.87 7.27 15.58
N LEU A 307 -18.32 6.47 16.50
CA LEU A 307 -17.34 6.95 17.47
C LEU A 307 -16.05 7.41 16.79
N TYR A 308 -15.56 6.65 15.81
CA TYR A 308 -14.39 7.01 15.01
C TYR A 308 -14.56 8.35 14.32
N HIS A 309 -15.70 8.59 13.67
CA HIS A 309 -15.96 9.87 13.01
C HIS A 309 -15.98 11.04 14.01
N LYS A 310 -16.54 10.84 15.21
CA LYS A 310 -16.51 11.86 16.27
C LYS A 310 -15.09 12.12 16.75
N PHE A 311 -14.28 11.08 16.98
CA PHE A 311 -12.88 11.24 17.36
C PHE A 311 -12.09 11.94 16.27
N ARG A 312 -12.31 11.60 15.01
CA ARG A 312 -11.64 12.20 13.86
C ARG A 312 -11.91 13.70 13.75
N ALA A 313 -13.13 14.13 14.05
CA ALA A 313 -13.50 15.56 14.07
C ALA A 313 -12.79 16.34 15.20
N CYS A 314 -12.42 15.69 16.30
CA CYS A 314 -11.69 16.31 17.41
C CYS A 314 -10.17 16.27 17.20
N ASN A 315 -9.62 15.10 16.88
CA ASN A 315 -8.20 14.86 16.67
C ASN A 315 -8.02 13.67 15.72
N ALA A 316 -7.74 13.95 14.44
CA ALA A 316 -7.59 12.93 13.41
C ALA A 316 -6.45 11.94 13.69
N GLN A 317 -5.33 12.42 14.24
CA GLN A 317 -4.16 11.58 14.52
C GLN A 317 -4.46 10.55 15.62
N GLU A 318 -5.05 11.00 16.73
CA GLU A 318 -5.43 10.11 17.84
C GLU A 318 -6.56 9.15 17.43
N ALA A 319 -7.52 9.62 16.64
CA ALA A 319 -8.60 8.79 16.11
C ALA A 319 -8.05 7.65 15.23
N VAL A 320 -7.11 7.96 14.34
CA VAL A 320 -6.42 6.97 13.50
C VAL A 320 -5.64 5.97 14.36
N ALA A 321 -4.89 6.45 15.35
CA ALA A 321 -4.16 5.58 16.27
C ALA A 321 -5.11 4.63 17.05
N TRP A 322 -6.23 5.16 17.53
CA TRP A 322 -7.28 4.40 18.21
C TRP A 322 -7.86 3.30 17.29
N ARG A 323 -8.31 3.66 16.08
CA ARG A 323 -8.84 2.71 15.10
C ARG A 323 -7.83 1.59 14.82
N VAL A 324 -6.58 1.95 14.51
CA VAL A 324 -5.52 0.97 14.21
C VAL A 324 -5.33 0.01 15.37
N GLN A 325 -5.24 0.53 16.59
CA GLN A 325 -5.06 -0.29 17.78
C GLN A 325 -6.26 -1.21 18.02
N THR A 326 -7.49 -0.71 17.87
CA THR A 326 -8.71 -1.51 18.00
C THR A 326 -8.73 -2.66 16.99
N LEU A 327 -8.47 -2.39 15.71
CA LEU A 327 -8.47 -3.42 14.67
C LEU A 327 -7.38 -4.48 14.89
N ARG A 328 -6.18 -4.06 15.32
CA ARG A 328 -5.08 -4.99 15.65
C ARG A 328 -5.39 -5.83 16.90
N GLN A 329 -6.18 -5.32 17.85
CA GLN A 329 -6.64 -6.08 19.00
C GLN A 329 -7.74 -7.09 18.65
N LEU A 330 -8.54 -6.81 17.62
CA LEU A 330 -9.57 -7.72 17.11
C LEU A 330 -8.98 -8.82 16.20
N HIS A 331 -7.80 -8.61 15.64
CA HIS A 331 -7.09 -9.62 14.86
C HIS A 331 -5.59 -9.63 15.23
N PRO A 332 -5.24 -10.01 16.48
CA PRO A 332 -3.87 -9.96 16.95
C PRO A 332 -2.96 -10.94 16.21
N VAL A 333 -1.67 -10.59 16.12
CA VAL A 333 -0.66 -11.54 15.64
C VAL A 333 -0.47 -12.62 16.70
N VAL A 334 -0.49 -13.87 16.23
CA VAL A 334 -0.36 -15.06 17.05
C VAL A 334 1.02 -15.65 16.85
N HIS A 335 1.80 -15.72 17.93
CA HIS A 335 3.11 -16.36 17.95
C HIS A 335 3.02 -17.70 18.69
N ASP A 336 3.83 -18.68 18.28
CA ASP A 336 3.81 -20.01 18.89
C ASP A 336 4.25 -20.01 20.36
N SER A 337 5.08 -19.05 20.76
CA SER A 337 5.59 -18.89 22.12
C SER A 337 4.67 -18.07 23.05
N ASP A 338 3.51 -17.61 22.57
CA ASP A 338 2.63 -16.74 23.36
C ASP A 338 1.79 -17.55 24.37
N PRO A 339 1.87 -17.25 25.69
CA PRO A 339 1.05 -17.92 26.70
C PRO A 339 -0.46 -17.71 26.49
N ARG A 340 -0.87 -16.69 25.73
CA ARG A 340 -2.28 -16.39 25.38
C ARG A 340 -2.62 -16.76 23.94
N LYS A 341 -1.86 -17.68 23.33
CA LYS A 341 -2.06 -18.12 21.94
C LYS A 341 -3.50 -18.58 21.69
N ALA A 342 -4.09 -19.33 22.62
CA ALA A 342 -5.43 -19.87 22.47
C ALA A 342 -6.50 -18.77 22.40
N GLU A 343 -6.44 -17.79 23.32
CA GLU A 343 -7.36 -16.66 23.38
C GLU A 343 -7.21 -15.75 22.16
N LYS A 344 -5.96 -15.42 21.78
CA LYS A 344 -5.70 -14.63 20.57
C LYS A 344 -6.23 -15.32 19.31
N THR A 345 -5.99 -16.63 19.19
CA THR A 345 -6.51 -17.42 18.06
C THR A 345 -8.03 -17.45 18.04
N ALA A 346 -8.68 -17.56 19.21
CA ALA A 346 -10.14 -17.52 19.32
C ALA A 346 -10.70 -16.17 18.84
N ILE A 347 -10.10 -15.06 19.29
CA ILE A 347 -10.46 -13.69 18.86
C ILE A 347 -10.29 -13.53 17.35
N CYS A 348 -9.15 -13.96 16.77
CA CYS A 348 -8.95 -13.89 15.32
C CYS A 348 -10.02 -14.67 14.56
N ARG A 349 -10.34 -15.91 14.99
CA ARG A 349 -11.36 -16.74 14.35
C ARG A 349 -12.74 -16.09 14.43
N GLU A 350 -13.09 -15.50 15.57
CA GLU A 350 -14.38 -14.81 15.76
C GLU A 350 -14.49 -13.58 14.86
N THR A 351 -13.45 -12.74 14.80
CA THR A 351 -13.40 -11.57 13.91
C THR A 351 -13.49 -11.95 12.44
N VAL A 352 -12.76 -13.00 12.02
CA VAL A 352 -12.86 -13.52 10.64
C VAL A 352 -14.27 -14.01 10.34
N LYS A 353 -14.86 -14.80 11.25
CA LYS A 353 -16.22 -15.32 11.09
C LYS A 353 -17.26 -14.21 10.95
N HIS A 354 -17.22 -13.17 11.79
CA HIS A 354 -18.17 -12.06 11.69
C HIS A 354 -18.06 -11.29 10.38
N ARG A 355 -16.84 -11.16 9.87
CA ARG A 355 -16.60 -10.54 8.57
C ARG A 355 -17.10 -11.41 7.42
N GLU A 356 -16.93 -12.72 7.49
CA GLU A 356 -17.53 -13.66 6.53
C GLU A 356 -19.07 -13.60 6.54
N GLU A 357 -19.70 -13.53 7.72
CA GLU A 357 -21.15 -13.34 7.86
C GLU A 357 -21.61 -12.02 7.23
N ALA A 358 -20.89 -10.92 7.49
CA ALA A 358 -21.18 -9.61 6.90
C ALA A 358 -21.01 -9.62 5.37
N VAL A 359 -19.99 -10.30 4.86
CA VAL A 359 -19.76 -10.49 3.43
C VAL A 359 -20.94 -11.21 2.76
N ILE A 360 -21.45 -12.29 3.35
CA ILE A 360 -22.59 -13.03 2.81
C ILE A 360 -23.84 -12.15 2.80
N SER A 361 -24.08 -11.42 3.90
CA SER A 361 -25.21 -10.48 4.00
C SER A 361 -25.12 -9.38 2.94
N LEU A 362 -23.93 -8.80 2.75
CA LEU A 362 -23.69 -7.71 1.80
C LEU A 362 -23.81 -8.19 0.35
N ALA A 363 -23.19 -9.31 -0.01
CA ALA A 363 -23.31 -9.91 -1.34
C ALA A 363 -24.78 -10.24 -1.67
N SER A 364 -25.54 -10.75 -0.70
CA SER A 364 -26.98 -10.98 -0.85
C SER A 364 -27.75 -9.67 -1.02
N GLY A 365 -27.37 -8.61 -0.30
CA GLY A 365 -27.93 -7.27 -0.46
C GLY A 365 -27.73 -6.73 -1.88
N TYR A 366 -26.53 -6.87 -2.44
CA TYR A 366 -26.22 -6.46 -3.81
C TYR A 366 -27.09 -7.19 -4.83
N LEU A 367 -27.20 -8.52 -4.73
CA LEU A 367 -27.99 -9.35 -5.66
C LEU A 367 -29.51 -9.15 -5.54
N ASN A 368 -29.98 -8.60 -4.43
CA ASN A 368 -31.39 -8.30 -4.18
C ASN A 368 -31.72 -6.81 -4.35
N SER A 369 -30.79 -6.00 -4.85
CA SER A 369 -31.01 -4.59 -5.17
C SER A 369 -31.59 -4.40 -6.57
N GLY A 370 -31.78 -3.14 -7.00
CA GLY A 370 -32.28 -2.81 -8.35
C GLY A 370 -31.45 -3.38 -9.50
N ILE A 371 -30.17 -3.70 -9.29
CA ILE A 371 -29.34 -4.36 -10.31
C ILE A 371 -29.70 -5.82 -10.55
N ARG A 372 -30.60 -6.41 -9.75
CA ARG A 372 -31.07 -7.79 -9.93
C ARG A 372 -31.61 -8.02 -11.35
N ALA A 373 -32.21 -7.00 -11.94
CA ALA A 373 -32.70 -7.03 -13.30
C ALA A 373 -31.62 -7.20 -14.37
N LEU A 374 -30.36 -6.86 -14.06
CA LEU A 374 -29.23 -6.99 -14.98
C LEU A 374 -28.60 -8.38 -14.96
N LEU A 375 -29.06 -9.28 -14.08
CA LEU A 375 -28.46 -10.59 -13.84
C LEU A 375 -29.13 -11.70 -14.65
N LEU A 376 -28.33 -12.59 -15.24
CA LEU A 376 -28.82 -13.75 -16.01
C LEU A 376 -29.54 -14.81 -15.15
N SER A 377 -29.13 -14.97 -13.90
CA SER A 377 -29.60 -16.06 -13.03
C SER A 377 -29.39 -15.70 -11.54
N PRO A 378 -30.08 -14.67 -11.02
CA PRO A 378 -29.81 -14.10 -9.69
C PRO A 378 -29.99 -15.08 -8.52
N ASP A 379 -30.72 -16.18 -8.73
CA ASP A 379 -31.02 -17.16 -7.70
C ASP A 379 -30.03 -18.34 -7.64
N LYS A 380 -29.11 -18.46 -8.61
CA LYS A 380 -28.09 -19.52 -8.62
C LYS A 380 -27.12 -19.35 -7.45
N GLN A 381 -26.90 -20.44 -6.71
CA GLN A 381 -25.97 -20.43 -5.57
C GLN A 381 -24.53 -20.13 -6.00
N GLU A 382 -24.08 -20.67 -7.13
CA GLU A 382 -22.73 -20.43 -7.66
C GLU A 382 -22.45 -18.94 -7.93
N MET A 383 -23.45 -18.18 -8.37
CA MET A 383 -23.35 -16.72 -8.57
C MET A 383 -23.19 -16.01 -7.23
N LYS A 384 -23.97 -16.41 -6.22
CA LYS A 384 -23.91 -15.87 -4.85
C LYS A 384 -22.55 -16.15 -4.22
N ASP A 385 -22.07 -17.38 -4.32
CA ASP A 385 -20.80 -17.82 -3.74
C ASP A 385 -19.60 -17.12 -4.40
N SER A 386 -19.63 -17.00 -5.74
CA SER A 386 -18.57 -16.31 -6.48
C SER A 386 -18.52 -14.80 -6.18
N LEU A 387 -19.68 -14.14 -6.04
CA LEU A 387 -19.71 -12.74 -5.61
C LEU A 387 -19.23 -12.59 -4.15
N ALA A 388 -19.69 -13.45 -3.25
CA ALA A 388 -19.25 -13.45 -1.85
C ALA A 388 -17.72 -13.62 -1.75
N ALA A 389 -17.11 -14.46 -2.59
CA ALA A 389 -15.66 -14.62 -2.63
C ALA A 389 -14.93 -13.32 -3.04
N ILE A 390 -15.48 -12.55 -4.00
CA ILE A 390 -14.93 -11.25 -4.41
C ILE A 390 -15.08 -10.23 -3.28
N VAL A 391 -16.27 -10.17 -2.66
CA VAL A 391 -16.56 -9.27 -1.53
C VAL A 391 -15.66 -9.59 -0.34
N LEU A 392 -15.38 -10.88 -0.07
CA LEU A 392 -14.44 -11.31 0.97
C LEU A 392 -13.02 -10.78 0.71
N LYS A 393 -12.52 -10.90 -0.52
CA LYS A 393 -11.20 -10.35 -0.90
C LYS A 393 -11.13 -8.83 -0.70
N ALA A 394 -12.20 -8.11 -1.02
CA ALA A 394 -12.30 -6.68 -0.76
C ALA A 394 -12.28 -6.37 0.75
N ALA A 395 -13.01 -7.15 1.56
CA ALA A 395 -13.03 -7.01 3.02
C ALA A 395 -11.67 -7.32 3.66
N ASP A 396 -10.95 -8.33 3.17
CA ASP A 396 -9.56 -8.63 3.60
C ASP A 396 -8.60 -7.50 3.24
N LEU A 397 -8.69 -6.97 2.02
CA LEU A 397 -7.87 -5.86 1.59
C LEU A 397 -8.18 -4.60 2.41
N SER A 398 -9.47 -4.27 2.60
CA SER A 398 -9.90 -3.13 3.41
C SER A 398 -9.41 -3.25 4.85
N PHE A 399 -9.58 -4.40 5.51
CA PHE A 399 -9.09 -4.63 6.87
C PHE A 399 -7.56 -4.48 6.97
N SER A 400 -6.81 -5.01 6.00
CA SER A 400 -5.36 -4.88 5.93
C SER A 400 -4.91 -3.42 5.74
N LEU A 401 -5.67 -2.60 5.03
CA LEU A 401 -5.41 -1.18 4.88
C LEU A 401 -5.78 -0.42 6.17
N TRP A 402 -6.93 -0.72 6.76
CA TRP A 402 -7.38 -0.08 7.99
C TRP A 402 -6.62 -0.54 9.25
N THR A 403 -5.71 -1.52 9.16
CA THR A 403 -4.73 -1.79 10.24
C THR A 403 -3.46 -0.95 10.14
N GLN A 404 -3.39 -0.04 9.16
CA GLN A 404 -2.29 0.91 8.97
C GLN A 404 -2.70 2.32 9.40
N LYS A 405 -1.73 3.16 9.78
CA LYS A 405 -1.90 4.57 10.17
C LYS A 405 -2.20 5.46 8.95
N ILE A 406 -3.24 5.11 8.22
CA ILE A 406 -3.68 5.79 7.00
C ILE A 406 -5.17 6.10 7.10
N ASP A 407 -5.64 7.07 6.34
CA ASP A 407 -7.07 7.32 6.19
C ASP A 407 -7.44 7.08 4.73
N LEU A 408 -8.46 6.27 4.48
CA LEU A 408 -8.93 6.01 3.13
C LEU A 408 -10.14 6.88 2.84
N LEU A 409 -10.23 7.35 1.61
CA LEU A 409 -11.39 8.06 1.12
C LEU A 409 -11.68 7.64 -0.32
N PRO A 410 -12.74 6.85 -0.53
CA PRO A 410 -13.31 6.65 -1.85
C PRO A 410 -13.75 7.97 -2.47
N GLN A 411 -13.61 8.10 -3.77
CA GLN A 411 -14.05 9.27 -4.54
C GLN A 411 -14.94 8.79 -5.70
N SER A 412 -16.23 9.11 -5.60
CA SER A 412 -17.24 8.87 -6.64
C SER A 412 -17.39 10.06 -7.58
N LEU A 413 -18.37 9.98 -8.48
CA LEU A 413 -18.70 11.00 -9.46
C LEU A 413 -19.00 12.36 -8.81
N LYS A 414 -19.61 12.36 -7.62
CA LYS A 414 -19.90 13.57 -6.82
C LYS A 414 -18.66 14.37 -6.41
N HIS A 415 -17.48 13.75 -6.47
CA HIS A 415 -16.21 14.35 -6.05
C HIS A 415 -15.31 14.73 -7.23
N MET A 416 -15.80 14.56 -8.46
CA MET A 416 -15.06 14.82 -9.68
C MET A 416 -15.73 15.94 -10.46
N ASP A 417 -14.94 16.68 -11.23
CA ASP A 417 -15.46 17.66 -12.16
C ASP A 417 -16.36 16.98 -13.21
N GLU A 418 -17.26 17.74 -13.81
CA GLU A 418 -18.28 17.18 -14.71
C GLU A 418 -17.70 16.60 -16.01
N GLY A 419 -16.50 17.03 -16.39
CA GLY A 419 -15.79 16.61 -17.60
C GLY A 419 -14.57 15.75 -17.29
N PHE A 420 -14.25 14.85 -18.21
CA PHE A 420 -13.03 14.05 -18.18
C PHE A 420 -11.80 14.90 -18.52
N ALA A 421 -10.66 14.58 -17.94
CA ALA A 421 -9.36 15.10 -18.35
C ALA A 421 -8.28 14.03 -18.20
N HIS A 422 -7.55 13.74 -19.28
CA HIS A 422 -6.56 12.65 -19.33
C HIS A 422 -5.39 12.83 -18.37
N ASN A 423 -5.00 14.08 -18.08
CA ASN A 423 -3.90 14.42 -17.18
C ASN A 423 -4.36 14.57 -15.71
N HIS A 424 -5.64 14.32 -15.41
CA HIS A 424 -6.17 14.50 -14.08
C HIS A 424 -5.63 13.43 -13.11
N PRO A 425 -5.16 13.81 -11.91
CA PRO A 425 -4.46 12.89 -11.00
C PRO A 425 -5.34 11.76 -10.45
N LEU A 426 -6.67 11.88 -10.51
CA LEU A 426 -7.62 10.95 -9.91
C LEU A 426 -8.39 10.07 -10.89
N MET A 427 -8.25 10.27 -12.19
CA MET A 427 -9.05 9.52 -13.16
C MET A 427 -8.18 9.00 -14.31
N ASP A 428 -8.65 7.89 -14.88
CA ASP A 428 -8.20 7.30 -16.13
C ASP A 428 -9.44 6.97 -16.97
N ALA A 429 -9.30 6.99 -18.28
CA ALA A 429 -10.38 6.57 -19.17
C ALA A 429 -10.57 5.05 -19.14
N HIS A 430 -11.81 4.60 -19.27
CA HIS A 430 -12.14 3.20 -19.42
C HIS A 430 -11.59 2.64 -20.73
N GLN A 431 -11.10 1.40 -20.72
CA GLN A 431 -10.51 0.71 -21.87
C GLN A 431 -11.43 0.54 -23.10
N LEU A 432 -12.73 0.80 -22.96
CA LEU A 432 -13.64 0.85 -24.13
C LEU A 432 -13.33 2.06 -25.04
N HIS A 433 -12.58 3.03 -24.54
CA HIS A 433 -12.13 4.20 -25.26
C HIS A 433 -10.74 4.05 -25.88
N SER A 434 -10.08 2.89 -25.77
CA SER A 434 -8.70 2.72 -26.27
C SER A 434 -8.53 3.18 -27.72
N LYS A 435 -9.48 2.85 -28.62
CA LYS A 435 -9.45 3.30 -30.02
C LYS A 435 -9.36 4.82 -30.19
N HIS A 436 -9.98 5.59 -29.29
CA HIS A 436 -9.98 7.05 -29.36
C HIS A 436 -8.75 7.67 -28.66
N LEU A 437 -8.07 6.92 -27.81
CA LEU A 437 -6.91 7.37 -27.03
C LEU A 437 -5.58 7.03 -27.68
N ASP A 438 -5.57 6.04 -28.59
CA ASP A 438 -4.36 5.61 -29.29
C ASP A 438 -3.80 6.72 -30.20
N ASP A 439 -4.67 7.56 -30.77
CA ASP A 439 -4.28 8.68 -31.65
C ASP A 439 -3.91 9.95 -30.88
N ASP A 440 -4.77 10.39 -29.95
CA ASP A 440 -4.53 11.52 -29.06
C ASP A 440 -5.16 11.25 -27.69
N PRO A 441 -4.35 11.20 -26.60
CA PRO A 441 -4.88 10.97 -25.26
C PRO A 441 -5.84 12.09 -24.79
N ALA A 442 -5.77 13.29 -25.37
CA ALA A 442 -6.64 14.41 -25.05
C ALA A 442 -7.99 14.38 -25.79
N ASN A 443 -8.23 13.41 -26.69
CA ASN A 443 -9.48 13.32 -27.47
C ASN A 443 -10.75 13.23 -26.63
N LEU A 444 -10.63 12.82 -25.37
CA LEU A 444 -11.75 12.67 -24.45
C LEU A 444 -11.86 13.83 -23.46
N ASP A 445 -10.93 14.79 -23.48
CA ASP A 445 -10.94 15.91 -22.57
C ASP A 445 -12.22 16.74 -22.73
N CYS A 446 -12.73 17.25 -21.61
CA CYS A 446 -13.98 17.99 -21.49
C CYS A 446 -15.26 17.21 -21.84
N LEU A 447 -15.18 15.94 -22.27
CA LEU A 447 -16.37 15.12 -22.46
C LEU A 447 -17.01 14.77 -21.11
N PRO A 448 -18.35 14.79 -21.01
CA PRO A 448 -19.03 14.48 -19.77
C PRO A 448 -18.78 13.03 -19.35
N ILE A 449 -18.44 12.82 -18.09
CA ILE A 449 -18.32 11.47 -17.53
C ILE A 449 -19.74 10.90 -17.36
N LEU A 450 -20.07 9.88 -18.15
CA LEU A 450 -21.37 9.19 -18.07
C LEU A 450 -21.39 8.22 -16.88
N LEU A 451 -20.31 7.49 -16.63
CA LEU A 451 -20.24 6.45 -15.61
C LEU A 451 -18.85 6.35 -15.03
N ILE A 452 -18.76 6.09 -13.72
CA ILE A 452 -17.53 5.65 -13.08
C ILE A 452 -17.62 4.15 -12.82
N THR A 453 -16.87 3.35 -13.59
CA THR A 453 -16.87 1.89 -13.46
C THR A 453 -16.10 1.41 -12.25
N HIS A 454 -15.23 2.26 -11.74
CA HIS A 454 -14.38 1.99 -10.59
C HIS A 454 -14.09 3.32 -9.88
N PRO A 455 -14.50 3.54 -8.63
CA PRO A 455 -14.21 4.79 -7.91
C PRO A 455 -12.71 4.99 -7.65
N ALA A 456 -12.26 6.21 -7.44
CA ALA A 456 -10.88 6.44 -7.00
C ALA A 456 -10.75 6.05 -5.52
N LEU A 457 -9.63 5.43 -5.13
CA LEU A 457 -9.25 5.25 -3.73
C LEU A 457 -8.06 6.13 -3.41
N VAL A 458 -8.26 7.03 -2.46
CA VAL A 458 -7.23 7.97 -2.03
C VAL A 458 -6.87 7.66 -0.59
N ARG A 459 -5.57 7.62 -0.33
CA ARG A 459 -5.01 7.62 1.02
C ARG A 459 -4.64 9.04 1.43
N PHE A 460 -5.02 9.43 2.63
CA PHE A 460 -4.51 10.59 3.35
C PHE A 460 -3.63 10.15 4.51
N GLY A 461 -2.69 11.01 4.86
CA GLY A 461 -1.70 10.73 5.90
C GLY A 461 -0.38 10.24 5.33
N ASP A 462 0.70 10.84 5.83
CA ASP A 462 2.03 10.24 5.76
C ASP A 462 2.07 8.87 6.47
N GLU A 463 3.22 8.21 6.47
CA GLU A 463 3.34 6.86 7.04
C GLU A 463 3.12 6.83 8.56
N GLU A 464 3.20 7.98 9.24
CA GLU A 464 3.05 8.08 10.69
C GLU A 464 1.72 8.73 11.12
N ALA A 465 0.80 9.03 10.19
CA ALA A 465 -0.44 9.78 10.42
C ALA A 465 -0.25 11.15 11.09
N ARG A 466 0.85 11.84 10.77
CA ARG A 466 1.16 13.18 11.30
C ARG A 466 0.70 14.28 10.37
N ASP A 467 0.75 14.04 9.07
CA ASP A 467 0.31 15.00 8.06
C ASP A 467 -0.75 14.42 7.13
N PHE A 468 -2.01 14.80 7.39
CA PHE A 468 -3.16 14.41 6.57
C PHE A 468 -3.33 15.25 5.30
N SER A 469 -2.48 16.26 5.07
CA SER A 469 -2.45 16.99 3.79
C SER A 469 -1.79 16.16 2.68
N VAL A 470 -0.92 15.20 3.06
CA VAL A 470 -0.28 14.29 2.11
C VAL A 470 -1.32 13.35 1.52
N ARG A 471 -1.51 13.47 0.21
CA ARG A 471 -2.45 12.68 -0.58
C ARG A 471 -1.71 11.68 -1.46
N THR A 472 -2.05 10.40 -1.33
CA THR A 472 -1.56 9.35 -2.23
C THR A 472 -2.73 8.66 -2.93
N VAL A 473 -2.78 8.73 -4.25
CA VAL A 473 -3.80 8.04 -5.04
C VAL A 473 -3.43 6.56 -5.13
N LEU A 474 -4.15 5.68 -4.43
CA LEU A 474 -3.91 4.23 -4.45
C LEU A 474 -4.48 3.60 -5.72
N LYS A 475 -5.60 4.10 -6.22
CA LYS A 475 -6.20 3.68 -7.48
C LYS A 475 -7.00 4.85 -8.03
N LYS A 476 -6.79 5.17 -9.30
CA LYS A 476 -7.56 6.19 -10.00
C LYS A 476 -8.96 5.66 -10.31
N ALA A 477 -9.91 6.58 -10.45
CA ALA A 477 -11.22 6.25 -10.95
C ALA A 477 -11.13 5.89 -12.43
N VAL A 478 -11.97 4.96 -12.85
CA VAL A 478 -12.06 4.59 -14.26
C VAL A 478 -13.36 5.16 -14.81
N CYS A 479 -13.22 6.14 -15.69
CA CYS A 479 -14.32 6.95 -16.21
C CYS A 479 -14.72 6.49 -17.61
N TRP A 480 -16.02 6.38 -17.84
CA TRP A 480 -16.59 6.06 -19.14
C TRP A 480 -17.52 7.17 -19.59
N MET A 481 -17.21 7.74 -20.76
CA MET A 481 -17.93 8.85 -21.39
C MET A 481 -19.05 8.39 -22.34
N GLY A 482 -19.45 7.12 -22.27
CA GLY A 482 -20.46 6.51 -23.17
C GLY A 482 -19.91 6.10 -24.52
N GLN A 483 -20.80 5.77 -25.46
CA GLN A 483 -20.44 5.54 -26.87
C GLN A 483 -20.25 6.89 -27.57
N LEU A 484 -19.06 7.10 -28.14
CA LEU A 484 -18.79 8.27 -28.96
C LEU A 484 -19.35 8.06 -30.37
N PRO A 485 -19.86 9.12 -31.02
CA PRO A 485 -20.22 9.02 -32.42
C PRO A 485 -18.98 8.63 -33.23
N GLU A 486 -19.09 7.58 -34.05
CA GLU A 486 -18.04 7.28 -35.02
C GLU A 486 -17.91 8.52 -35.91
N CYS A 487 -16.70 9.10 -35.98
CA CYS A 487 -16.44 10.16 -36.96
C CYS A 487 -16.79 9.57 -38.32
N ALA A 488 -17.79 10.15 -38.98
CA ALA A 488 -18.13 9.77 -40.34
C ALA A 488 -16.90 10.08 -41.21
N GLU A 489 -16.15 9.03 -41.56
CA GLU A 489 -15.00 9.10 -42.47
C GLU A 489 -15.40 9.53 -43.88
#